data_AF-A0A484DKY5-F1
#
_entry.id   AF-A0A484DKY5-F1
#
_cell.length_a   1.000
_cell.length_b   1.000
_cell.length_c   1.000
_cell.angle_alpha   90.00
_cell.angle_beta   90.00
_cell.angle_gamma   90.00
#
_symmetry.space_group_name_H-M   'P 1'
#
loop_
_entity.id
_entity.type
_entity.pdbx_description
1 polymer ?
#
loop_
_entity_poly.entity_id
_entity_poly.type
_entity_poly.pdbx_seq_one_letter_code
_entity_poly.pdbx_strand_id
1 'polypeptide(L)'
;MAQGSKKFKTQRPGASKKHQQNKQKGPKKGGRTIAPKKAQVVQQQKLKKGLEVAIRNKIEQEVTQKASSSLHKPLSVVKGAEGKGNPGATRPGTSSK
;
A
#
# COMPACT_ATOMS: atom_id res chain seq x y z
N MET A 1 60.62 17.57 -0.01
CA MET A 1 60.30 17.73 -1.44
C MET A 1 58.83 17.38 -1.65
N ALA A 2 58.03 18.24 -2.27
CA ALA A 2 56.62 17.98 -2.52
C ALA A 2 56.47 17.05 -3.75
N GLN A 3 56.06 15.80 -3.53
CA GLN A 3 55.77 14.84 -4.60
C GLN A 3 54.43 15.17 -5.27
N GLY A 4 54.45 15.20 -6.61
CA GLY A 4 53.41 15.74 -7.48
C GLY A 4 52.03 15.06 -7.47
N SER A 5 51.10 15.76 -8.12
CA SER A 5 49.65 15.57 -8.08
C SER A 5 49.13 14.19 -8.50
N LYS A 6 48.20 13.67 -7.69
CA LYS A 6 47.36 12.49 -7.99
C LYS A 6 46.65 12.68 -9.33
N LYS A 7 46.88 11.77 -10.27
CA LYS A 7 46.15 11.71 -11.54
C LYS A 7 44.74 11.15 -11.28
N PHE A 8 43.77 12.04 -11.10
CA PHE A 8 42.36 11.67 -11.18
C PHE A 8 42.05 11.25 -12.62
N LYS A 9 41.52 10.03 -12.80
CA LYS A 9 40.96 9.62 -14.09
C LYS A 9 39.82 10.57 -14.43
N THR A 10 39.94 11.12 -15.64
CA THR A 10 39.16 12.19 -16.25
C THR A 10 37.65 11.99 -16.08
N GLN A 11 36.98 12.96 -15.46
CA GLN A 11 35.55 13.18 -15.65
C GLN A 11 35.37 13.61 -17.11
N ARG A 12 34.86 12.71 -17.97
CA ARG A 12 34.43 13.08 -19.33
C ARG A 12 33.07 13.79 -19.23
N PRO A 13 32.94 15.06 -19.64
CA PRO A 13 31.64 15.69 -19.80
C PRO A 13 31.06 15.20 -21.14
N GLY A 14 30.22 14.17 -21.09
CA GLY A 14 29.65 13.63 -22.34
C GLY A 14 28.97 12.26 -22.29
N ALA A 15 28.74 11.66 -21.12
CA ALA A 15 27.93 10.44 -21.03
C ALA A 15 26.45 10.79 -20.80
N SER A 16 25.78 11.31 -21.83
CA SER A 16 24.33 11.18 -21.93
C SER A 16 24.00 9.78 -22.46
N LYS A 17 22.85 9.23 -22.02
CA LYS A 17 22.32 7.87 -22.24
C LYS A 17 22.91 6.85 -21.24
N LYS A 18 22.13 6.26 -20.34
CA LYS A 18 20.73 5.83 -20.42
C LYS A 18 20.08 6.03 -19.04
N HIS A 19 18.78 6.34 -19.02
CA HIS A 19 17.92 6.01 -17.90
C HIS A 19 18.37 4.67 -17.33
N GLN A 20 18.72 4.63 -16.04
CA GLN A 20 18.96 3.37 -15.35
C GLN A 20 17.66 2.59 -15.48
N GLN A 21 17.61 1.72 -16.50
CA GLN A 21 16.64 0.66 -16.56
C GLN A 21 16.84 -0.07 -15.25
N ASN A 22 15.79 -0.05 -14.43
CA ASN A 22 15.65 -0.77 -13.19
C ASN A 22 15.84 -2.26 -13.51
N LYS A 23 17.10 -2.68 -13.68
CA LYS A 23 17.47 -4.09 -13.76
C LYS A 23 17.03 -4.63 -12.42
N GLN A 24 16.04 -5.53 -12.47
CA GLN A 24 15.55 -6.22 -11.29
C GLN A 24 16.76 -6.82 -10.60
N LYS A 25 17.20 -6.17 -9.51
CA LYS A 25 18.26 -6.71 -8.67
C LYS A 25 17.74 -8.08 -8.26
N GLY A 26 18.49 -9.12 -8.61
CA GLY A 26 18.16 -10.49 -8.22
C GLY A 26 17.93 -10.60 -6.72
N PRO A 27 17.36 -11.71 -6.24
CA PRO A 27 17.02 -11.89 -4.83
C PRO A 27 18.16 -11.43 -3.92
N LYS A 28 17.90 -10.40 -3.09
CA LYS A 28 18.90 -9.92 -2.14
C LYS A 28 19.24 -11.06 -1.18
N LYS A 29 20.52 -11.23 -0.82
CA LYS A 29 20.93 -12.18 0.21
C LYS A 29 20.12 -11.93 1.49
N GLY A 30 19.41 -12.94 1.98
CA GLY A 30 18.50 -12.84 3.14
C GLY A 30 17.07 -12.37 2.82
N GLY A 31 16.73 -12.08 1.56
CA GLY A 31 15.38 -11.68 1.15
C GLY A 31 14.43 -12.87 1.06
N ARG A 32 13.33 -12.83 1.81
CA ARG A 32 12.23 -13.80 1.69
C ARG A 32 11.50 -13.56 0.36
N THR A 33 11.73 -14.43 -0.62
CA THR A 33 11.00 -14.42 -1.90
C THR A 33 9.93 -15.49 -1.90
N ILE A 34 8.77 -15.18 -2.49
CA ILE A 34 7.69 -16.16 -2.64
C ILE A 34 8.03 -17.04 -3.84
N ALA A 35 8.06 -18.35 -3.63
CA ALA A 35 8.25 -19.28 -4.73
C ALA A 35 7.17 -19.07 -5.81
N PRO A 36 7.50 -19.16 -7.12
CA PRO A 36 6.54 -18.89 -8.20
C PRO A 36 5.21 -19.65 -8.05
N LYS A 37 5.26 -20.92 -7.63
CA LYS A 37 4.08 -21.75 -7.38
C LYS A 37 3.18 -21.23 -6.25
N LYS A 38 3.76 -20.59 -5.23
CA LYS A 38 3.02 -20.02 -4.09
C LYS A 38 2.55 -18.59 -4.36
N ALA A 39 3.12 -17.91 -5.36
CA ALA A 39 2.72 -16.55 -5.72
C ALA A 39 1.25 -16.47 -6.13
N GLN A 40 0.77 -17.42 -6.94
CA GLN A 40 -0.65 -17.47 -7.35
C GLN A 40 -1.58 -17.66 -6.14
N VAL A 41 -1.25 -18.60 -5.24
CA VAL A 41 -2.05 -18.85 -4.03
C VAL A 41 -2.10 -17.61 -3.14
N VAL A 42 -0.96 -16.94 -2.94
CA VAL A 42 -0.89 -15.71 -2.14
C VAL A 42 -1.70 -14.58 -2.79
N GLN A 43 -1.67 -14.43 -4.11
CA GLN A 43 -2.48 -13.44 -4.83
C GLN A 43 -3.98 -13.73 -4.68
N GLN A 44 -4.39 -14.99 -4.85
CA GLN A 44 -5.78 -15.40 -4.64
C GLN A 44 -6.25 -15.16 -3.21
N GLN A 45 -5.42 -15.46 -2.21
CA GLN A 45 -5.76 -15.20 -0.80
C GLN A 45 -5.91 -13.70 -0.51
N LYS A 46 -5.04 -12.86 -1.07
CA LYS A 46 -5.16 -11.40 -0.95
C LYS A 46 -6.45 -10.89 -1.59
N LEU A 47 -6.77 -11.38 -2.79
CA LEU A 47 -8.00 -11.04 -3.49
C LEU A 47 -9.22 -11.49 -2.68
N LYS A 48 -9.25 -12.74 -2.20
CA LYS A 48 -10.32 -13.28 -1.36
C LYS A 48 -10.53 -12.43 -0.10
N LYS A 49 -9.45 -12.15 0.65
CA LYS A 49 -9.52 -11.33 1.87
C LYS A 49 -10.01 -9.91 1.58
N GLY A 50 -9.55 -9.30 0.49
CA GLY A 50 -9.98 -7.97 0.09
C GLY A 50 -11.47 -7.91 -0.23
N LEU A 51 -11.96 -8.87 -1.03
CA LEU A 51 -13.38 -8.96 -1.37
C LEU A 51 -14.25 -9.29 -0.14
N GLU A 52 -13.83 -10.21 0.70
CA GLU A 52 -14.56 -10.59 1.92
C GLU A 52 -14.77 -9.37 2.85
N VAL A 53 -13.72 -8.58 3.07
CA VAL A 53 -13.81 -7.36 3.89
C VAL A 53 -14.69 -6.31 3.20
N ALA A 54 -14.55 -6.12 1.88
CA ALA A 54 -15.36 -5.15 1.14
C ALA A 54 -16.86 -5.50 1.18
N ILE A 55 -17.19 -6.78 1.00
CA ILE A 55 -18.58 -7.28 1.06
C ILE A 55 -19.14 -7.10 2.47
N ARG A 56 -18.41 -7.47 3.52
CA ARG A 56 -18.84 -7.24 4.92
C ARG A 56 -19.13 -5.76 5.16
N ASN A 57 -18.20 -4.88 4.80
CA ASN A 57 -18.37 -3.44 4.97
C ASN A 57 -19.59 -2.91 4.21
N LYS A 58 -19.84 -3.41 3.00
CA LYS A 58 -20.98 -3.00 2.18
C LYS A 58 -22.31 -3.43 2.81
N ILE A 59 -22.39 -4.67 3.27
CA ILE A 59 -23.56 -5.19 3.97
C ILE A 59 -23.81 -4.41 5.26
N GLU A 60 -22.78 -4.17 6.08
CA GLU A 60 -22.90 -3.41 7.32
C GLU A 60 -23.44 -2.00 7.07
N GLN A 61 -22.95 -1.31 6.03
CA GLN A 61 -23.46 0.00 5.64
C GLN A 61 -24.91 -0.05 5.18
N GLU A 62 -25.28 -0.99 4.32
CA GLU A 62 -26.65 -1.11 3.79
C GLU A 62 -27.65 -1.47 4.88
N VAL A 63 -27.30 -2.40 5.76
CA VAL A 63 -28.15 -2.80 6.89
C VAL A 63 -28.30 -1.62 7.86
N THR A 64 -27.23 -0.88 8.14
CA THR A 64 -27.30 0.30 9.01
C THR A 64 -28.14 1.41 8.39
N GLN A 65 -28.03 1.67 7.09
CA GLN A 65 -28.85 2.65 6.39
C GLN A 65 -30.34 2.26 6.44
N LYS A 66 -30.65 1.00 6.12
CA LYS A 66 -32.02 0.49 6.16
C LYS A 66 -32.60 0.56 7.57
N ALA A 67 -31.86 0.13 8.58
CA ALA A 67 -32.30 0.22 9.96
C ALA A 67 -32.47 1.67 10.43
N SER A 68 -31.55 2.57 10.05
CA SER A 68 -31.62 4.00 10.40
C SER A 68 -32.83 4.70 9.80
N SER A 69 -33.31 4.28 8.62
CA SER A 69 -34.54 4.82 8.04
C SER A 69 -35.82 4.35 8.76
N SER A 70 -35.77 3.20 9.44
CA SER A 70 -36.94 2.64 10.14
C SER A 70 -37.03 3.09 11.60
N LEU A 71 -35.93 3.57 12.18
CA LEU A 71 -35.83 3.91 13.60
C LEU A 71 -35.90 5.43 13.78
N HIS A 72 -36.44 5.88 14.91
CA HIS A 72 -36.54 7.32 15.24
C HIS A 72 -35.17 7.99 15.49
N LYS A 73 -34.10 7.20 15.63
CA LYS A 73 -32.72 7.66 15.83
C LYS A 73 -31.79 6.89 14.89
N PRO A 74 -30.91 7.57 14.13
CA PRO A 74 -30.01 6.90 13.20
C PRO A 74 -28.94 6.09 13.95
N LEU A 75 -28.60 4.94 13.39
CA LEU A 75 -27.55 4.05 13.87
C LEU A 75 -26.23 4.39 13.16
N SER A 76 -25.11 4.15 13.84
CA SER A 76 -23.77 4.38 13.30
C SER A 76 -22.94 3.11 13.41
N VAL A 77 -22.21 2.78 12.34
CA VAL A 77 -21.29 1.62 12.34
C VAL A 77 -20.04 2.00 13.13
N VAL A 78 -19.80 1.30 14.24
CA VAL A 78 -18.58 1.45 15.02
C VAL A 78 -17.47 0.65 14.35
N LYS A 79 -16.37 1.33 14.05
CA LYS A 79 -15.20 0.70 13.48
C LYS A 79 -14.53 -0.17 14.54
N GLY A 80 -14.55 -1.49 14.33
CA GLY A 80 -13.88 -2.45 15.22
C GLY A 80 -12.37 -2.18 15.28
N ALA A 81 -11.69 -2.75 16.28
CA ALA A 81 -10.23 -2.64 16.39
C ALA A 81 -9.54 -3.37 15.21
N GLU A 82 -9.52 -2.74 14.04
CA GLU A 82 -8.68 -3.23 12.96
C GLU A 82 -7.22 -2.93 13.32
N GLY A 83 -6.38 -3.97 13.30
CA GLY A 83 -4.95 -3.81 13.52
C GLY A 83 -4.41 -2.69 12.63
N LYS A 84 -3.80 -1.68 13.26
CA LYS A 84 -3.14 -0.50 12.67
C LYS A 84 -2.74 -0.72 11.21
N GLY A 85 -3.49 -0.16 10.27
CA GLY A 85 -3.13 -0.30 8.86
C GLY A 85 -4.16 0.16 7.85
N ASN A 86 -4.85 1.30 8.07
CA ASN A 86 -5.52 1.99 6.97
C ASN A 86 -5.67 3.50 7.23
N PRO A 87 -4.73 4.35 6.78
CA PRO A 87 -4.87 5.79 6.82
C PRO A 87 -5.64 6.22 5.57
N GLY A 88 -6.97 6.18 5.61
CA GLY A 88 -7.74 6.48 4.39
C GLY A 88 -9.24 6.66 4.55
N ALA A 89 -9.75 6.88 5.77
CA ALA A 89 -11.13 7.32 5.96
C ALA A 89 -11.11 8.77 6.43
N THR A 90 -11.22 9.71 5.48
CA THR A 90 -11.54 11.10 5.79
C THR A 90 -12.82 11.12 6.60
N ARG A 91 -12.72 11.62 7.84
CA ARG A 91 -13.88 11.92 8.66
C ARG A 91 -14.62 13.09 7.99
N PRO A 92 -15.91 12.96 7.62
CA PRO A 92 -16.70 14.15 7.33
C PRO A 92 -16.90 14.88 8.66
N GLY A 93 -16.24 16.03 8.80
CA GLY A 93 -16.44 16.92 9.95
C GLY A 93 -17.88 17.40 9.96
N THR A 94 -18.55 17.23 11.10
CA THR A 94 -19.86 17.81 11.34
C THR A 94 -19.65 19.31 11.63
N SER A 95 -19.79 20.18 10.64
CA SER A 95 -19.96 21.61 10.89
C SER A 95 -21.44 21.87 11.11
N SER A 96 -21.85 21.95 12.38
CA SER A 96 -23.18 22.42 12.77
C SER A 96 -23.06 23.82 13.37
N LYS A 97 -23.80 24.75 12.74
CA LYS A 97 -24.12 26.13 13.12
C LYS A 97 -22.98 27.14 13.17
#